data_AF-A0A9D8X5V4-F1
#
_entry.id   AF-A0A9D8X5V4-F1
#
_cell.length_a   1.000
_cell.length_b   1.000
_cell.length_c   1.000
_cell.angle_alpha   90.00
_cell.angle_beta   90.00
_cell.angle_gamma   90.00
#
_symmetry.space_group_name_H-M   'P 1'
#
loop_
_entity.id
_entity.type
_entity.pdbx_description
1 polymer ?
#
loop_
_entity_poly.entity_id
_entity_poly.type
_entity_poly.pdbx_seq_one_letter_code
_entity_poly.pdbx_strand_id
1 'polypeptide(L)'
;MLEMKDRKFYLDGKPFHIYSGAMHYFRIPEEYWLDRLLKLKASGLNTVETYVPWNWHESKKGQFNFDGMLNIEKFIKTAQEVGLYVIVRPGPYICAEWDFGGLPAWLLKDKNIRLRCWDKAYISAVESFFKELLPKLVPYQLTKGGSIIAMQVENEYGSFGRDKKYLYWLRDLMRKEGIDVQLFTSDGEDRYFFSGGGIKEDWMVANFGGYHEHRFDDLKMLQPDKPLMCGEHWCGWFDRWGAKHHSDNPEETLGRSLDGFFKEDANFNLYMFHGGTNFGFSSGANYYDTYCPTTTSYDYGAPLTENGAYTEKYFILRDRMKKQLGCELPELPEDAKTKSYGKVQLTEFADLRKVYKKFADHKKSHIPYSMEHYGQNSGLILYSTTIKGNYGDTEINGFGVHDIAYIYINGELKHVYDRTKLKGKALYEESFSVPVKAFDGEIKVDILVQALGRINYARRMYDRKGLDEIYIGGQAIVDWDVYCMELDKAPDIKYGKKLTEFPCFMKGTFKVDEKVDTFVDMRGFSNAVVYINGFNLGRFLKRGPQFTLYLPAPFLKEENEIVVLELEGCKKAEIKLIDKPILK
;
A
#
# COMPACT_ATOMS: atom_id res chain seq x y z
N MET A 1 -1.65 33.88 3.60
CA MET A 1 -1.53 32.94 4.72
C MET A 1 -2.90 32.34 5.02
N LEU A 2 -2.94 31.07 5.44
CA LEU A 2 -4.16 30.42 5.91
C LEU A 2 -4.29 30.66 7.42
N GLU A 3 -5.41 31.25 7.84
CA GLU A 3 -5.68 31.63 9.22
C GLU A 3 -6.98 30.98 9.71
N MET A 4 -7.06 30.67 11.00
CA MET A 4 -8.26 30.14 11.66
C MET A 4 -8.84 31.20 12.60
N LYS A 5 -10.11 31.55 12.40
CA LYS A 5 -10.81 32.50 13.27
C LYS A 5 -12.30 32.19 13.29
N ASP A 6 -12.93 32.24 14.47
CA ASP A 6 -14.38 32.07 14.64
C ASP A 6 -14.93 30.81 13.95
N ARG A 7 -14.23 29.67 14.09
CA ARG A 7 -14.49 28.38 13.41
C ARG A 7 -14.38 28.38 11.88
N LYS A 8 -13.76 29.39 11.27
CA LYS A 8 -13.62 29.48 9.81
C LYS A 8 -12.17 29.61 9.39
N PHE A 9 -11.90 29.15 8.17
CA PHE A 9 -10.63 29.44 7.51
C PHE A 9 -10.73 30.76 6.75
N TYR A 10 -9.62 31.49 6.78
CA TYR A 10 -9.40 32.67 5.96
C TYR A 10 -8.10 32.50 5.19
N LEU A 11 -8.15 32.66 3.88
CA LEU A 11 -6.99 32.66 3.02
C LEU A 11 -6.77 34.08 2.49
N ASP A 12 -5.66 34.69 2.89
CA ASP A 12 -5.34 36.10 2.57
C ASP A 12 -6.49 37.06 2.93
N GLY A 13 -7.08 36.84 4.11
CA GLY A 13 -8.18 37.65 4.66
C GLY A 13 -9.57 37.34 4.10
N LYS A 14 -9.70 36.39 3.15
CA LYS A 14 -11.00 36.00 2.55
C LYS A 14 -11.49 34.67 3.13
N PRO A 15 -12.80 34.51 3.40
CA PRO A 15 -13.35 33.22 3.82
C PRO A 15 -12.95 32.11 2.85
N PHE A 16 -12.57 30.97 3.41
CA PHE A 16 -12.04 29.85 2.66
C PHE A 16 -12.61 28.54 3.22
N HIS A 17 -12.89 27.59 2.34
CA HIS A 17 -13.25 26.23 2.69
C HIS A 17 -12.27 25.28 2.04
N ILE A 18 -11.76 24.32 2.80
CA ILE A 18 -10.94 23.23 2.28
C ILE A 18 -11.89 22.13 1.80
N TYR A 19 -12.09 22.06 0.49
CA TYR A 19 -12.77 20.97 -0.17
C TYR A 19 -11.73 20.15 -0.91
N SER A 20 -11.30 19.07 -0.25
CA SER A 20 -10.13 18.28 -0.62
C SER A 20 -10.51 16.89 -1.15
N GLY A 21 -9.63 16.34 -1.98
CA GLY A 21 -9.68 14.94 -2.40
C GLY A 21 -8.31 14.27 -2.23
N ALA A 22 -8.28 13.10 -1.61
CA ALA A 22 -7.06 12.33 -1.43
C ALA A 22 -6.65 11.64 -2.75
N MET A 23 -5.39 11.82 -3.12
CA MET A 23 -4.78 11.24 -4.31
C MET A 23 -3.30 10.95 -4.03
N HIS A 24 -2.92 9.68 -4.05
CA HIS A 24 -1.56 9.28 -3.71
C HIS A 24 -0.68 9.24 -4.97
N TYR A 25 0.28 10.15 -5.07
CA TYR A 25 1.19 10.22 -6.23
C TYR A 25 1.91 8.89 -6.49
N PHE A 26 2.23 8.14 -5.44
CA PHE A 26 2.91 6.85 -5.50
C PHE A 26 2.03 5.68 -5.95
N ARG A 27 0.72 5.89 -6.16
CA ARG A 27 -0.22 4.88 -6.72
C ARG A 27 -0.60 5.15 -8.17
N ILE A 28 -0.07 6.22 -8.77
CA ILE A 28 -0.46 6.72 -10.08
C ILE A 28 0.82 6.96 -10.90
N PRO A 29 0.92 6.45 -12.15
CA PRO A 29 2.03 6.78 -13.03
C PRO A 29 2.22 8.30 -13.15
N GLU A 30 3.47 8.76 -13.15
CA GLU A 30 3.80 10.19 -13.17
C GLU A 30 3.15 10.94 -14.33
N GLU A 31 3.09 10.30 -15.50
CA GLU A 31 2.49 10.82 -16.73
C GLU A 31 0.99 11.10 -16.59
N TYR A 32 0.35 10.52 -15.58
CA TYR A 32 -1.08 10.62 -15.35
C TYR A 32 -1.47 11.62 -14.27
N TRP A 33 -0.52 12.13 -13.47
CA TRP A 33 -0.82 13.09 -12.41
C TRP A 33 -1.61 14.31 -12.90
N LEU A 34 -1.21 14.90 -14.04
CA LEU A 34 -1.91 16.08 -14.59
C LEU A 34 -3.38 15.78 -14.90
N ASP A 35 -3.67 14.66 -15.57
CA ASP A 35 -5.05 14.27 -15.89
C ASP A 35 -5.88 14.09 -14.61
N ARG A 36 -5.35 13.35 -13.62
CA ARG A 36 -6.08 13.07 -12.38
C ARG A 36 -6.35 14.37 -11.60
N LEU A 37 -5.37 15.27 -11.53
CA LEU A 37 -5.50 16.56 -10.85
C LEU A 37 -6.48 17.50 -11.58
N LEU A 38 -6.49 17.52 -12.91
CA LEU A 38 -7.49 18.28 -13.69
C LEU A 38 -8.90 17.76 -13.42
N LYS A 39 -9.10 16.44 -13.33
CA LYS A 39 -10.40 15.84 -12.95
C LYS A 39 -10.80 16.23 -11.52
N LEU A 40 -9.86 16.25 -10.57
CA LEU A 40 -10.11 16.75 -9.22
C LEU A 40 -10.58 18.20 -9.25
N LYS A 41 -9.85 19.08 -9.95
CA LYS A 41 -10.24 20.49 -10.09
C LYS A 41 -11.60 20.66 -10.74
N ALA A 42 -11.87 19.90 -11.80
CA ALA A 42 -13.16 19.92 -12.49
C ALA A 42 -14.29 19.47 -11.57
N SER A 43 -14.08 18.54 -10.63
CA SER A 43 -15.15 18.15 -9.68
C SER A 43 -15.64 19.30 -8.77
N GLY A 44 -14.90 20.42 -8.70
CA GLY A 44 -15.20 21.57 -7.86
C GLY A 44 -14.42 21.59 -6.54
N LEU A 45 -13.61 20.56 -6.29
CA LEU A 45 -12.63 20.54 -5.21
C LEU A 45 -11.50 21.55 -5.49
N ASN A 46 -10.95 22.12 -4.42
CA ASN A 46 -9.92 23.17 -4.51
C ASN A 46 -8.57 22.75 -3.92
N THR A 47 -8.52 21.58 -3.28
CA THR A 47 -7.34 21.07 -2.59
C THR A 47 -7.13 19.60 -2.96
N VAL A 48 -5.87 19.20 -3.15
CA VAL A 48 -5.48 17.78 -3.22
C VAL A 48 -4.71 17.43 -1.95
N GLU A 49 -4.94 16.22 -1.43
CA GLU A 49 -4.22 15.69 -0.29
C GLU A 49 -3.41 14.47 -0.70
N THR A 50 -2.17 14.35 -0.19
CA THR A 50 -1.38 13.12 -0.34
C THR A 50 -0.54 12.77 0.90
N TYR A 51 -0.49 11.47 1.18
CA TYR A 51 0.52 10.86 2.04
C TYR A 51 1.91 10.81 1.38
N VAL A 52 2.94 10.47 2.19
CA VAL A 52 4.32 10.20 1.75
C VAL A 52 4.77 8.80 2.20
N PRO A 53 5.10 7.85 1.29
CA PRO A 53 5.45 6.48 1.64
C PRO A 53 6.95 6.37 1.97
N TRP A 54 7.31 6.52 3.25
CA TRP A 54 8.71 6.45 3.68
C TRP A 54 9.43 5.19 3.17
N ASN A 55 8.79 4.03 3.22
CA ASN A 55 9.34 2.75 2.76
C ASN A 55 9.78 2.71 1.29
N TRP A 56 9.19 3.53 0.43
CA TRP A 56 9.61 3.65 -0.97
C TRP A 56 10.66 4.74 -1.17
N HIS A 57 10.55 5.84 -0.41
CA HIS A 57 11.57 6.88 -0.41
C HIS A 57 12.89 6.40 0.19
N GLU A 58 12.88 5.49 1.16
CA GLU A 58 14.07 4.93 1.81
C GLU A 58 13.97 3.40 1.91
N SER A 59 13.85 2.73 0.76
CA SER A 59 13.73 1.26 0.69
C SER A 59 14.92 0.54 1.31
N LYS A 60 16.11 1.16 1.27
CA LYS A 60 17.29 0.75 2.01
C LYS A 60 17.74 1.91 2.89
N LYS A 61 18.05 1.62 4.15
CA LYS A 61 18.47 2.63 5.13
C LYS A 61 19.60 3.51 4.57
N GLY A 62 19.39 4.82 4.57
CA GLY A 62 20.30 5.85 4.07
C GLY A 62 20.30 6.05 2.55
N GLN A 63 19.44 5.36 1.79
CA GLN A 63 19.34 5.50 0.34
C GLN A 63 17.98 6.09 -0.04
N PHE A 64 17.98 7.38 -0.37
CA PHE A 64 16.77 8.13 -0.65
C PHE A 64 16.46 8.22 -2.15
N ASN A 65 15.20 8.05 -2.53
CA ASN A 65 14.72 8.19 -3.91
C ASN A 65 13.52 9.15 -3.99
N PHE A 66 13.61 10.14 -4.87
CA PHE A 66 12.56 11.12 -5.16
C PHE A 66 12.35 11.31 -6.68
N ASP A 67 12.69 10.30 -7.47
CA ASP A 67 12.56 10.31 -8.93
C ASP A 67 11.32 9.54 -9.38
N GLY A 68 10.90 9.77 -10.63
CA GLY A 68 9.78 9.05 -11.25
C GLY A 68 8.47 9.24 -10.47
N MET A 69 7.77 8.13 -10.24
CA MET A 69 6.57 8.06 -9.38
C MET A 69 6.80 8.50 -7.92
N LEU A 70 8.05 8.69 -7.47
CA LEU A 70 8.37 9.21 -6.13
C LEU A 70 8.72 10.71 -6.14
N ASN A 71 8.57 11.39 -7.27
CA ASN A 71 8.83 12.82 -7.37
C ASN A 71 7.67 13.66 -6.82
N ILE A 72 7.60 13.73 -5.48
CA ILE A 72 6.59 14.52 -4.77
C ILE A 72 6.66 16.02 -5.12
N GLU A 73 7.86 16.57 -5.34
CA GLU A 73 8.03 17.96 -5.72
C GLU A 73 7.34 18.27 -7.06
N LYS A 74 7.48 17.36 -8.03
CA LYS A 74 6.81 17.48 -9.33
C LYS A 74 5.30 17.31 -9.18
N PHE A 75 4.81 16.36 -8.38
CA PHE A 75 3.37 16.22 -8.12
C PHE A 75 2.76 17.52 -7.54
N ILE A 76 3.43 18.12 -6.56
CA ILE A 76 2.99 19.37 -5.91
C ILE A 76 3.03 20.55 -6.90
N LYS A 77 4.06 20.64 -7.73
CA LYS A 77 4.13 21.64 -8.82
C LYS A 77 2.98 21.48 -9.80
N THR A 78 2.69 20.25 -10.24
CA THR A 78 1.57 19.98 -11.14
C THR A 78 0.24 20.40 -10.50
N ALA A 79 0.04 20.11 -9.21
CA ALA A 79 -1.16 20.56 -8.49
C ALA A 79 -1.26 22.10 -8.42
N GLN A 80 -0.13 22.78 -8.17
CA GLN A 80 -0.05 24.24 -8.18
C GLN A 80 -0.38 24.83 -9.56
N GLU A 81 0.15 24.25 -10.64
CA GLU A 81 -0.11 24.66 -12.03
C GLU A 81 -1.59 24.48 -12.42
N VAL A 82 -2.25 23.43 -11.92
CA VAL A 82 -3.70 23.21 -12.08
C VAL A 82 -4.54 24.21 -11.24
N GLY A 83 -3.92 24.91 -10.30
CA GLY A 83 -4.60 25.85 -9.40
C GLY A 83 -5.30 25.15 -8.24
N LEU A 84 -4.68 24.09 -7.70
CA LEU A 84 -5.08 23.41 -6.48
C LEU A 84 -4.14 23.79 -5.32
N TYR A 85 -4.71 23.90 -4.13
CA TYR A 85 -3.92 23.84 -2.89
C TYR A 85 -3.52 22.41 -2.57
N VAL A 86 -2.53 22.23 -1.70
CA VAL A 86 -2.02 20.92 -1.31
C VAL A 86 -2.04 20.76 0.21
N ILE A 87 -2.51 19.62 0.67
CA ILE A 87 -2.26 19.11 2.03
C ILE A 87 -1.28 17.95 1.91
N VAL A 88 -0.18 17.99 2.67
CA VAL A 88 0.77 16.88 2.74
C VAL A 88 0.68 16.20 4.09
N ARG A 89 0.56 14.87 4.08
CA ARG A 89 0.55 14.04 5.29
C ARG A 89 1.86 13.22 5.31
N PRO A 90 2.97 13.78 5.81
CA PRO A 90 4.31 13.20 5.64
C PRO A 90 4.56 11.94 6.48
N GLY A 91 3.64 11.54 7.36
CA GLY A 91 3.78 10.40 8.24
C GLY A 91 4.54 10.73 9.53
N PRO A 92 5.53 9.92 9.96
CA PRO A 92 6.28 8.91 9.19
C PRO A 92 5.52 7.60 8.95
N TYR A 93 4.46 7.35 9.73
CA TYR A 93 3.49 6.28 9.51
C TYR A 93 2.24 6.87 8.86
N ILE A 94 1.73 6.23 7.81
CA ILE A 94 0.60 6.72 7.00
C ILE A 94 -0.60 5.77 6.98
N CYS A 95 -0.49 4.55 7.52
CA CYS A 95 -1.50 3.50 7.36
C CYS A 95 -1.80 3.21 5.86
N ALA A 96 -2.84 3.85 5.32
CA ALA A 96 -3.19 3.95 3.90
C ALA A 96 -3.33 2.62 3.15
N GLU A 97 -3.57 1.52 3.85
CA GLU A 97 -3.52 0.15 3.30
C GLU A 97 -2.22 -0.17 2.53
N TRP A 98 -1.13 0.49 2.90
CA TRP A 98 0.17 0.39 2.27
C TRP A 98 1.10 -0.51 3.08
N ASP A 99 2.08 -1.16 2.46
CA ASP A 99 2.99 -2.08 3.14
C ASP A 99 3.58 -1.43 4.39
N PHE A 100 3.33 -2.08 5.54
CA PHE A 100 3.79 -1.65 6.85
C PHE A 100 3.38 -0.22 7.25
N GLY A 101 2.28 0.28 6.65
CA GLY A 101 1.79 1.64 6.88
C GLY A 101 2.79 2.71 6.43
N GLY A 102 3.58 2.42 5.39
CA GLY A 102 4.62 3.32 4.90
C GLY A 102 5.93 3.26 5.66
N LEU A 103 6.03 2.52 6.76
CA LEU A 103 7.28 2.35 7.48
C LEU A 103 8.24 1.41 6.72
N PRO A 104 9.55 1.71 6.63
CA PRO A 104 10.48 0.79 5.97
C PRO A 104 10.66 -0.52 6.75
N ALA A 105 10.60 -1.65 6.03
CA ALA A 105 10.74 -2.98 6.63
C ALA A 105 12.09 -3.19 7.34
N TRP A 106 13.15 -2.51 6.91
CA TRP A 106 14.47 -2.59 7.56
C TRP A 106 14.44 -2.12 9.02
N LEU A 107 13.42 -1.38 9.47
CA LEU A 107 13.20 -1.07 10.89
C LEU A 107 13.04 -2.34 11.73
N LEU A 108 12.38 -3.37 11.19
CA LEU A 108 12.13 -4.63 11.89
C LEU A 108 13.36 -5.52 12.00
N LYS A 109 14.49 -5.16 11.38
CA LYS A 109 15.77 -5.86 11.56
C LYS A 109 16.21 -5.85 13.03
N ASP A 110 15.94 -4.76 13.74
CA ASP A 110 16.08 -4.74 15.19
C ASP A 110 14.86 -5.41 15.84
N LYS A 111 15.10 -6.51 16.57
CA LYS A 111 14.04 -7.25 17.28
C LYS A 111 13.44 -6.45 18.45
N ASN A 112 14.16 -5.47 18.97
CA ASN A 112 13.78 -4.72 20.17
C ASN A 112 13.18 -3.34 19.86
N ILE A 113 13.16 -2.91 18.59
CA ILE A 113 12.61 -1.60 18.22
C ILE A 113 11.17 -1.44 18.71
N ARG A 114 10.83 -0.25 19.18
CA ARG A 114 9.44 0.14 19.48
C ARG A 114 9.01 1.21 18.50
N LEU A 115 7.99 0.89 17.71
CA LEU A 115 7.50 1.76 16.65
C LEU A 115 6.53 2.79 17.21
N ARG A 116 6.50 3.98 16.58
CA ARG A 116 5.52 5.05 16.84
C ARG A 116 5.48 5.46 18.31
N CYS A 117 6.64 5.61 18.95
CA CYS A 117 6.75 6.13 20.32
C CYS A 117 8.11 6.79 20.54
N TRP A 118 8.37 7.30 21.75
CA TRP A 118 9.63 7.92 22.15
C TRP A 118 10.80 6.91 22.32
N ASP A 119 10.93 5.97 21.39
CA ASP A 119 12.05 5.05 21.34
C ASP A 119 13.21 5.65 20.54
N LYS A 120 14.42 5.60 21.11
CA LYS A 120 15.59 6.26 20.53
C LYS A 120 15.92 5.73 19.13
N ALA A 121 15.79 4.42 18.89
CA ALA A 121 16.13 3.84 17.59
C ALA A 121 15.11 4.26 16.53
N TYR A 122 13.82 4.25 16.88
CA TYR A 122 12.75 4.69 15.99
C TYR A 122 12.82 6.19 15.69
N ILE A 123 12.88 7.07 16.69
CA ILE A 123 12.90 8.52 16.45
C ILE A 123 14.15 8.98 15.69
N SER A 124 15.30 8.30 15.87
CA SER A 124 16.51 8.61 15.09
C SER A 124 16.34 8.27 13.61
N ALA A 125 15.63 7.19 13.29
CA ALA A 125 15.31 6.82 11.92
C ALA A 125 14.33 7.83 11.29
N VAL A 126 13.28 8.22 12.04
CA VAL A 126 12.32 9.23 11.61
C VAL A 126 13.00 10.58 11.36
N GLU A 127 13.90 11.01 12.26
CA GLU A 127 14.66 12.25 12.09
C GLU A 127 15.51 12.22 10.82
N SER A 128 16.16 11.10 10.52
CA SER A 128 16.95 10.94 9.29
C SER A 128 16.09 11.11 8.05
N PHE A 129 14.90 10.49 8.01
CA PHE A 129 13.99 10.60 6.89
C PHE A 129 13.43 12.02 6.73
N PHE A 130 13.01 12.65 7.83
CA PHE A 130 12.42 13.99 7.79
C PHE A 130 13.42 15.08 7.40
N LYS A 131 14.71 14.91 7.74
CA LYS A 131 15.78 15.80 7.26
C LYS A 131 16.01 15.74 5.75
N GLU A 132 15.62 14.65 5.09
CA GLU A 132 15.69 14.54 3.64
C GLU A 132 14.40 14.99 2.95
N LEU A 133 13.24 14.62 3.53
CA LEU A 133 11.93 14.93 2.98
C LEU A 133 11.54 16.41 3.16
N LEU A 134 11.57 16.93 4.39
CA LEU A 134 10.92 18.20 4.70
C LEU A 134 11.57 19.40 4.00
N PRO A 135 12.92 19.51 3.90
CA PRO A 135 13.54 20.60 3.14
C PRO A 135 13.12 20.66 1.67
N LYS A 136 12.76 19.52 1.05
CA LYS A 136 12.21 19.47 -0.31
C LYS A 136 10.82 20.06 -0.42
N LEU A 137 10.04 20.02 0.68
CA LEU A 137 8.68 20.56 0.72
C LEU A 137 8.63 22.05 1.08
N VAL A 138 9.68 22.57 1.74
CA VAL A 138 9.75 23.96 2.20
C VAL A 138 9.47 24.99 1.09
N PRO A 139 10.03 24.89 -0.13
CA PRO A 139 9.79 25.86 -1.20
C PRO A 139 8.33 25.92 -1.67
N TYR A 140 7.56 24.85 -1.46
CA TYR A 140 6.18 24.72 -1.94
C TYR A 140 5.15 25.12 -0.89
N GLN A 141 5.57 25.59 0.27
CA GLN A 141 4.67 26.15 1.28
C GLN A 141 4.01 27.44 0.79
N LEU A 142 2.73 27.63 1.10
CA LEU A 142 1.98 28.84 0.77
C LEU A 142 2.68 30.11 1.27
N THR A 143 3.31 30.05 2.45
CA THR A 143 4.12 31.11 3.06
C THR A 143 5.38 31.48 2.25
N LYS A 144 5.80 30.62 1.31
CA LYS A 144 6.91 30.80 0.37
C LYS A 144 6.44 30.99 -1.08
N GLY A 145 5.14 31.15 -1.31
CA GLY A 145 4.55 31.31 -2.64
C GLY A 145 4.19 30.00 -3.35
N GLY A 146 4.24 28.86 -2.65
CA GLY A 146 3.77 27.58 -3.17
C GLY A 146 2.29 27.28 -2.87
N SER A 147 1.88 26.02 -3.05
CA SER A 147 0.49 25.57 -2.89
C SER A 147 0.20 24.79 -1.60
N ILE A 148 1.22 24.38 -0.81
CA ILE A 148 1.00 23.62 0.42
C ILE A 148 0.42 24.54 1.50
N ILE A 149 -0.78 24.23 1.98
CA ILE A 149 -1.50 25.05 2.97
C ILE A 149 -1.50 24.47 4.38
N ALA A 150 -1.34 23.15 4.51
CA ALA A 150 -1.27 22.47 5.79
C ALA A 150 -0.46 21.17 5.70
N MET A 151 0.10 20.74 6.82
CA MET A 151 0.76 19.44 6.95
C MET A 151 0.31 18.69 8.21
N GLN A 152 0.14 17.38 8.10
CA GLN A 152 -0.23 16.55 9.24
C GLN A 152 0.98 16.12 10.08
N VAL A 153 0.80 16.05 11.40
CA VAL A 153 1.73 15.42 12.35
C VAL A 153 1.20 14.02 12.70
N GLU A 154 1.99 12.98 12.41
CA GLU A 154 1.59 11.58 12.59
C GLU A 154 0.32 11.23 11.78
N ASN A 155 -0.31 10.08 12.05
CA ASN A 155 -1.57 9.68 11.45
C ASN A 155 -2.40 8.78 12.40
N GLU A 156 -3.60 9.23 12.77
CA GLU A 156 -4.53 8.51 13.64
C GLU A 156 -3.86 7.90 14.87
N TYR A 157 -3.01 8.69 15.52
CA TYR A 157 -2.19 8.17 16.60
C TYR A 157 -3.01 7.66 17.78
N GLY A 158 -4.20 8.24 18.02
CA GLY A 158 -5.14 7.78 19.04
C GLY A 158 -5.65 6.35 18.83
N SER A 159 -5.61 5.86 17.59
CA SER A 159 -5.93 4.46 17.25
C SER A 159 -4.79 3.49 17.60
N PHE A 160 -3.61 4.00 17.96
CA PHE A 160 -2.42 3.22 18.28
C PHE A 160 -1.94 3.42 19.72
N GLY A 161 -1.84 4.66 20.18
CA GLY A 161 -1.18 5.02 21.44
C GLY A 161 -1.51 6.41 21.96
N ARG A 162 -0.77 6.82 22.99
CA ARG A 162 -0.96 8.12 23.69
C ARG A 162 0.34 8.77 24.16
N ASP A 163 1.47 8.38 23.57
CA ASP A 163 2.77 9.01 23.86
C ASP A 163 2.82 10.45 23.31
N LYS A 164 2.42 11.41 24.16
CA LYS A 164 2.45 12.83 23.81
C LYS A 164 3.88 13.35 23.60
N LYS A 165 4.88 12.77 24.27
CA LYS A 165 6.28 13.20 24.11
C LYS A 165 6.74 12.97 22.67
N TYR A 166 6.40 11.81 22.10
CA TYR A 166 6.62 11.52 20.69
C TYR A 166 5.90 12.50 19.75
N LEU A 167 4.60 12.75 19.96
CA LEU A 167 3.84 13.67 19.11
C LEU A 167 4.39 15.10 19.13
N TYR A 168 4.66 15.65 20.32
CA TYR A 168 5.21 17.00 20.44
C TYR A 168 6.58 17.11 19.79
N TRP A 169 7.46 16.14 19.97
CA TRP A 169 8.75 16.14 19.28
C TRP A 169 8.61 16.03 17.76
N LEU A 170 7.70 15.21 17.25
CA LEU A 170 7.51 15.07 15.81
C LEU A 170 7.06 16.39 15.19
N ARG A 171 6.10 17.07 15.83
CA ARG A 171 5.68 18.43 15.48
C ARG A 171 6.86 19.40 15.52
N ASP A 172 7.63 19.40 16.59
CA ASP A 172 8.75 20.34 16.78
C ASP A 172 9.88 20.09 15.77
N LEU A 173 10.12 18.83 15.41
CA LEU A 173 11.01 18.45 14.32
C LEU A 173 10.53 19.03 12.99
N MET A 174 9.23 18.90 12.67
CA MET A 174 8.69 19.50 11.46
C MET A 174 8.89 21.03 11.42
N ARG A 175 8.63 21.71 12.54
CA ARG A 175 8.90 23.15 12.67
C ARG A 175 10.38 23.48 12.49
N LYS A 176 11.27 22.71 13.11
CA LYS A 176 12.72 22.88 13.03
C LYS A 176 13.24 22.73 11.60
N GLU A 177 12.70 21.79 10.83
CA GLU A 177 13.09 21.57 9.42
C GLU A 177 12.37 22.53 8.44
N GLY A 178 11.74 23.60 8.93
CA GLY A 178 11.28 24.73 8.12
C GLY A 178 9.80 24.71 7.75
N ILE A 179 8.99 23.81 8.32
CA ILE A 179 7.55 23.79 8.06
C ILE A 179 6.87 24.90 8.87
N ASP A 180 6.32 25.91 8.20
CA ASP A 180 5.69 27.10 8.77
C ASP A 180 4.19 27.26 8.42
N VAL A 181 3.63 26.35 7.61
CA VAL A 181 2.18 26.25 7.34
C VAL A 181 1.40 25.69 8.54
N GLN A 182 0.08 25.60 8.44
CA GLN A 182 -0.76 25.04 9.51
C GLN A 182 -0.38 23.56 9.76
N LEU A 183 -0.09 23.21 11.02
CA LEU A 183 0.06 21.82 11.42
C LEU A 183 -1.25 21.31 12.02
N PHE A 184 -1.56 20.04 11.79
CA PHE A 184 -2.74 19.40 12.34
C PHE A 184 -2.50 17.93 12.66
N THR A 185 -3.35 17.36 13.51
CA THR A 185 -3.46 15.91 13.73
C THR A 185 -4.82 15.44 13.23
N SER A 186 -4.95 14.18 12.79
CA SER A 186 -6.26 13.58 12.58
C SER A 186 -6.39 12.27 13.34
N ASP A 187 -7.62 11.99 13.76
CA ASP A 187 -7.99 10.85 14.58
C ASP A 187 -9.47 10.50 14.34
N GLY A 188 -9.90 9.30 14.76
CA GLY A 188 -11.32 8.95 14.78
C GLY A 188 -12.15 9.94 15.60
N GLU A 189 -13.45 10.01 15.33
CA GLU A 189 -14.31 11.11 15.79
C GLU A 189 -14.65 11.12 17.30
N ASP A 190 -14.31 10.05 18.03
CA ASP A 190 -14.53 9.97 19.48
C ASP A 190 -13.39 10.67 20.26
N ARG A 191 -13.75 11.40 21.32
CA ARG A 191 -12.84 12.03 22.29
C ARG A 191 -11.72 11.11 22.80
N TYR A 192 -11.94 9.79 22.86
CA TYR A 192 -10.93 8.80 23.18
C TYR A 192 -9.74 8.87 22.23
N PHE A 193 -9.99 8.92 20.91
CA PHE A 193 -8.93 8.98 19.91
C PHE A 193 -8.18 10.32 20.00
N PHE A 194 -8.88 11.44 20.06
CA PHE A 194 -8.25 12.76 20.24
C PHE A 194 -7.42 12.86 21.53
N SER A 195 -7.86 12.22 22.62
CA SER A 195 -7.08 12.16 23.86
C SER A 195 -5.71 11.50 23.65
N GLY A 196 -5.64 10.48 22.78
CA GLY A 196 -4.41 9.80 22.39
C GLY A 196 -3.59 10.55 21.34
N GLY A 197 -4.22 10.94 20.23
CA GLY A 197 -3.55 11.47 19.04
C GLY A 197 -3.52 12.99 18.87
N GLY A 198 -4.45 13.72 19.49
CA GLY A 198 -4.56 15.17 19.33
C GLY A 198 -3.43 15.98 20.00
N ILE A 199 -2.98 17.04 19.35
CA ILE A 199 -2.13 18.07 19.97
C ILE A 199 -3.00 19.29 20.26
N LYS A 200 -3.14 19.67 21.53
CA LYS A 200 -4.15 20.64 21.99
C LYS A 200 -3.97 22.02 21.35
N GLU A 201 -2.72 22.45 21.18
CA GLU A 201 -2.38 23.75 20.62
C GLU A 201 -2.62 23.80 19.10
N ASP A 202 -2.45 22.68 18.41
CA ASP A 202 -2.61 22.56 16.96
C ASP A 202 -4.04 22.20 16.55
N TRP A 203 -4.32 22.27 15.26
CA TRP A 203 -5.64 21.95 14.74
C TRP A 203 -5.88 20.44 14.80
N MET A 204 -7.04 20.02 15.34
CA MET A 204 -7.44 18.61 15.36
C MET A 204 -8.46 18.36 14.24
N VAL A 205 -8.43 17.19 13.63
CA VAL A 205 -9.29 16.85 12.48
C VAL A 205 -9.89 15.47 12.73
N ALA A 206 -11.20 15.31 12.47
CA ALA A 206 -11.88 14.02 12.67
C ALA A 206 -11.82 13.18 11.39
N ASN A 207 -11.71 11.87 11.51
CA ASN A 207 -11.79 10.93 10.39
C ASN A 207 -13.01 10.03 10.57
N PHE A 208 -13.86 9.94 9.55
CA PHE A 208 -15.04 9.08 9.59
C PHE A 208 -15.68 8.85 8.20
N GLY A 209 -16.23 7.65 8.01
CA GLY A 209 -17.05 7.28 6.86
C GLY A 209 -18.55 7.40 7.16
N GLY A 210 -19.34 7.60 6.10
CA GLY A 210 -20.79 7.81 6.18
C GLY A 210 -21.19 9.09 6.92
N TYR A 211 -22.44 9.53 6.75
CA TYR A 211 -22.95 10.71 7.45
C TYR A 211 -24.01 10.36 8.48
N HIS A 212 -23.72 10.78 9.70
CA HIS A 212 -24.63 10.72 10.83
C HIS A 212 -24.58 12.07 11.54
N GLU A 213 -25.73 12.50 12.07
CA GLU A 213 -25.77 13.66 12.95
C GLU A 213 -24.79 13.44 14.12
N HIS A 214 -24.19 14.51 14.63
CA HIS A 214 -23.30 14.50 15.82
C HIS A 214 -21.86 14.01 15.63
N ARG A 215 -21.41 13.63 14.42
CA ARG A 215 -20.02 13.19 14.16
C ARG A 215 -18.95 14.25 14.50
N PHE A 216 -19.32 15.53 14.59
CA PHE A 216 -18.40 16.62 14.97
C PHE A 216 -18.53 17.07 16.43
N ASP A 217 -19.42 16.49 17.24
CA ASP A 217 -19.76 17.07 18.54
C ASP A 217 -18.59 17.04 19.53
N ASP A 218 -17.85 15.93 19.59
CA ASP A 218 -16.63 15.84 20.39
C ASP A 218 -15.56 16.82 19.89
N LEU A 219 -15.43 17.01 18.57
CA LEU A 219 -14.49 17.96 17.99
C LEU A 219 -14.86 19.41 18.36
N LYS A 220 -16.15 19.77 18.27
CA LYS A 220 -16.70 21.08 18.67
C LYS A 220 -16.46 21.36 20.15
N MET A 221 -16.52 20.34 21.00
CA MET A 221 -16.24 20.47 22.44
C MET A 221 -14.75 20.68 22.70
N LEU A 222 -13.87 19.95 22.02
CA LEU A 222 -12.43 19.96 22.28
C LEU A 222 -11.72 21.22 21.71
N GLN A 223 -12.22 21.77 20.61
CA GLN A 223 -11.66 22.96 19.96
C GLN A 223 -12.76 23.92 19.50
N PRO A 224 -13.45 24.59 20.43
CA PRO A 224 -14.65 25.36 20.14
C PRO A 224 -14.44 26.55 19.20
N ASP A 225 -13.20 26.98 18.95
CA ASP A 225 -12.89 28.14 18.12
C ASP A 225 -12.24 27.79 16.77
N LYS A 226 -11.96 26.50 16.52
CA LYS A 226 -11.26 26.04 15.31
C LYS A 226 -12.24 25.46 14.27
N PRO A 227 -11.92 25.52 12.97
CA PRO A 227 -12.79 25.00 11.92
C PRO A 227 -12.98 23.48 12.01
N LEU A 228 -14.18 23.03 11.64
CA LEU A 228 -14.49 21.61 11.55
C LEU A 228 -13.96 21.06 10.22
N MET A 229 -13.30 19.90 10.30
CA MET A 229 -12.91 19.16 9.10
C MET A 229 -13.04 17.66 9.33
N CYS A 230 -13.56 16.97 8.31
CA CYS A 230 -13.36 15.54 8.14
C CYS A 230 -12.08 15.31 7.31
N GLY A 231 -11.00 14.84 7.94
CA GLY A 231 -9.67 14.68 7.33
C GLY A 231 -9.55 13.45 6.44
N GLU A 232 -10.40 12.46 6.70
CA GLU A 232 -10.65 11.31 5.84
C GLU A 232 -12.13 10.99 5.88
N HIS A 233 -12.85 11.48 4.88
CA HIS A 233 -14.18 10.98 4.62
C HIS A 233 -14.08 9.72 3.77
N TRP A 234 -14.20 8.54 4.40
CA TRP A 234 -14.16 7.26 3.71
C TRP A 234 -15.39 7.10 2.80
N CYS A 235 -15.30 7.59 1.57
CA CYS A 235 -16.39 7.64 0.59
C CYS A 235 -16.46 6.38 -0.29
N GLY A 236 -15.85 5.30 0.17
CA GLY A 236 -15.68 4.01 -0.47
C GLY A 236 -14.85 3.13 0.47
N TRP A 237 -14.33 2.01 -0.01
CA TRP A 237 -13.48 1.14 0.79
C TRP A 237 -12.56 0.27 -0.06
N PHE A 238 -11.44 -0.18 0.51
CA PHE A 238 -10.50 -1.07 -0.14
C PHE A 238 -10.92 -2.55 -0.07
N ASP A 239 -10.37 -3.35 -0.98
CA ASP A 239 -10.61 -4.80 -1.01
C ASP A 239 -9.48 -5.59 -0.35
N ARG A 240 -9.83 -6.79 0.11
CA ARG A 240 -8.89 -7.81 0.60
C ARG A 240 -9.08 -9.11 -0.15
N TRP A 241 -7.99 -9.86 -0.34
CA TRP A 241 -8.06 -11.13 -1.05
C TRP A 241 -8.97 -12.14 -0.32
N GLY A 242 -9.92 -12.74 -1.06
CA GLY A 242 -10.91 -13.68 -0.55
C GLY A 242 -12.20 -13.05 -0.01
N ALA A 243 -12.34 -11.72 -0.07
CA ALA A 243 -13.59 -11.02 0.21
C ALA A 243 -14.37 -10.72 -1.08
N LYS A 244 -15.58 -10.16 -0.92
CA LYS A 244 -16.33 -9.54 -2.02
C LYS A 244 -15.81 -8.12 -2.27
N HIS A 245 -15.84 -7.68 -3.52
CA HIS A 245 -15.58 -6.28 -3.89
C HIS A 245 -16.52 -5.35 -3.12
N HIS A 246 -15.98 -4.26 -2.60
CA HIS A 246 -16.79 -3.23 -1.95
C HIS A 246 -17.66 -2.50 -2.98
N SER A 247 -18.96 -2.38 -2.68
CA SER A 247 -19.91 -1.62 -3.49
C SER A 247 -20.92 -0.94 -2.59
N ASP A 248 -21.21 0.34 -2.83
CA ASP A 248 -22.17 1.14 -2.09
C ASP A 248 -23.20 1.81 -3.01
N ASN A 249 -24.20 2.47 -2.42
CA ASN A 249 -25.08 3.39 -3.13
C ASN A 249 -24.47 4.81 -3.05
N PRO A 250 -24.01 5.40 -4.16
CA PRO A 250 -23.30 6.69 -4.13
C PRO A 250 -24.10 7.86 -3.56
N GLU A 251 -25.43 7.91 -3.75
CA GLU A 251 -26.27 9.00 -3.25
C GLU A 251 -26.45 8.90 -1.73
N GLU A 252 -26.76 7.70 -1.22
CA GLU A 252 -26.94 7.45 0.22
C GLU A 252 -25.62 7.53 1.00
N THR A 253 -24.48 7.36 0.34
CA THR A 253 -23.15 7.46 0.96
C THR A 253 -22.54 8.84 0.77
N LEU A 254 -21.97 9.12 -0.41
CA LEU A 254 -21.25 10.38 -0.66
C LEU A 254 -22.21 11.57 -0.74
N GLY A 255 -23.32 11.45 -1.46
CA GLY A 255 -24.28 12.55 -1.65
C GLY A 255 -24.79 13.10 -0.31
N ARG A 256 -25.31 12.20 0.54
CA ARG A 256 -25.77 12.52 1.90
C ARG A 256 -24.66 13.13 2.78
N SER A 257 -23.42 12.67 2.61
CA SER A 257 -22.29 13.19 3.40
C SER A 257 -21.89 14.60 2.99
N LEU A 258 -21.88 14.91 1.69
CA LEU A 258 -21.64 16.25 1.19
C LEU A 258 -22.69 17.24 1.71
N ASP A 259 -23.98 16.88 1.61
CA ASP A 259 -25.09 17.71 2.11
C ASP A 259 -24.94 18.00 3.62
N GLY A 260 -24.49 16.99 4.37
CA GLY A 260 -24.16 17.11 5.78
C GLY A 260 -22.99 18.05 6.08
N PHE A 261 -21.88 17.94 5.34
CA PHE A 261 -20.74 18.85 5.50
C PHE A 261 -21.11 20.30 5.21
N PHE A 262 -21.90 20.55 4.16
CA PHE A 262 -22.34 21.91 3.83
C PHE A 262 -23.27 22.49 4.91
N LYS A 263 -24.18 21.68 5.46
CA LYS A 263 -25.08 22.10 6.55
C LYS A 263 -24.31 22.50 7.81
N GLU A 264 -23.22 21.81 8.12
CA GLU A 264 -22.37 22.05 9.30
C GLU A 264 -21.29 23.12 9.08
N ASP A 265 -21.22 23.74 7.89
CA ASP A 265 -20.12 24.64 7.48
C ASP A 265 -18.74 23.97 7.62
N ALA A 266 -18.68 22.66 7.37
CA ALA A 266 -17.51 21.82 7.57
C ALA A 266 -16.64 21.70 6.31
N ASN A 267 -15.35 21.56 6.54
CA ASN A 267 -14.35 21.21 5.53
C ASN A 267 -14.27 19.69 5.41
N PHE A 268 -13.77 19.18 4.29
CA PHE A 268 -13.61 17.74 4.13
C PHE A 268 -12.48 17.37 3.17
N ASN A 269 -11.98 16.16 3.32
CA ASN A 269 -11.11 15.48 2.37
C ASN A 269 -11.72 14.12 2.02
N LEU A 270 -12.05 13.92 0.74
CA LEU A 270 -12.60 12.65 0.26
C LEU A 270 -11.49 11.61 0.17
N TYR A 271 -11.57 10.59 1.01
CA TYR A 271 -10.63 9.47 1.03
C TYR A 271 -11.31 8.22 0.47
N MET A 272 -11.01 7.76 -0.74
CA MET A 272 -10.15 8.36 -1.77
C MET A 272 -10.96 9.13 -2.80
N PHE A 273 -10.44 10.24 -3.32
CA PHE A 273 -10.95 10.83 -4.56
C PHE A 273 -10.50 10.01 -5.77
N HIS A 274 -9.24 9.59 -5.77
CA HIS A 274 -8.68 8.63 -6.70
C HIS A 274 -7.66 7.74 -5.99
N GLY A 275 -7.96 6.44 -5.91
CA GLY A 275 -7.12 5.52 -5.16
C GLY A 275 -5.94 4.95 -5.97
N GLY A 276 -6.15 4.57 -7.23
CA GLY A 276 -5.09 4.05 -8.12
C GLY A 276 -4.71 2.60 -7.85
N THR A 277 -3.43 2.26 -7.91
CA THR A 277 -2.93 0.87 -7.81
C THR A 277 -1.80 0.73 -6.81
N ASN A 278 -1.83 -0.34 -6.01
CA ASN A 278 -0.71 -0.81 -5.19
C ASN A 278 0.29 -1.59 -6.07
N PHE A 279 1.06 -0.90 -6.92
CA PHE A 279 2.04 -1.55 -7.80
C PHE A 279 3.11 -2.32 -7.02
N GLY A 280 3.68 -3.34 -7.64
CA GLY A 280 4.71 -4.17 -7.03
C GLY A 280 4.23 -4.89 -5.76
N PHE A 281 5.04 -4.81 -4.71
CA PHE A 281 4.76 -5.45 -3.42
C PHE A 281 4.33 -4.47 -2.34
N SER A 282 3.64 -3.40 -2.73
CA SER A 282 3.29 -2.28 -1.85
C SER A 282 1.94 -2.37 -1.15
N SER A 283 1.07 -3.31 -1.52
CA SER A 283 -0.19 -3.54 -0.81
C SER A 283 0.10 -3.95 0.64
N GLY A 284 -0.55 -3.33 1.63
CA GLY A 284 -0.44 -3.75 3.02
C GLY A 284 -1.39 -4.88 3.39
N ALA A 285 -1.67 -5.01 4.68
CA ALA A 285 -2.64 -5.95 5.22
C ALA A 285 -3.28 -5.43 6.52
N ASN A 286 -4.42 -5.99 6.89
CA ASN A 286 -5.01 -5.84 8.21
C ASN A 286 -5.04 -7.19 8.93
N TYR A 287 -5.22 -7.15 10.25
CA TYR A 287 -5.49 -8.35 11.04
C TYR A 287 -6.78 -8.16 11.83
N TYR A 288 -7.80 -8.93 11.47
CA TYR A 288 -9.09 -8.97 12.18
C TYR A 288 -9.15 -10.24 13.04
N ASP A 289 -9.93 -11.25 12.62
CA ASP A 289 -9.86 -12.62 13.15
C ASP A 289 -8.84 -13.49 12.39
N THR A 290 -8.37 -12.99 11.26
CA THR A 290 -7.34 -13.59 10.40
C THR A 290 -6.51 -12.49 9.76
N TYR A 291 -5.35 -12.87 9.23
CA TYR A 291 -4.52 -12.02 8.40
C TYR A 291 -5.17 -11.80 7.03
N CYS A 292 -5.41 -10.52 6.70
CA CYS A 292 -6.19 -10.07 5.55
C CYS A 292 -5.34 -9.17 4.65
N PRO A 293 -4.62 -9.73 3.65
CA PRO A 293 -3.83 -8.93 2.72
C PRO A 293 -4.73 -8.14 1.76
N THR A 294 -4.42 -6.85 1.60
CA THR A 294 -5.10 -5.95 0.66
C THR A 294 -4.82 -6.37 -0.78
N THR A 295 -5.76 -6.09 -1.69
CA THR A 295 -5.59 -6.34 -3.13
C THR A 295 -4.58 -5.40 -3.79
N THR A 296 -4.19 -5.74 -5.02
CA THR A 296 -3.33 -4.89 -5.84
C THR A 296 -4.07 -3.65 -6.32
N SER A 297 -5.33 -3.82 -6.76
CA SER A 297 -6.20 -2.67 -7.07
C SER A 297 -6.46 -1.88 -5.80
N TYR A 298 -6.36 -0.56 -5.92
CA TYR A 298 -6.80 0.39 -4.90
C TYR A 298 -7.86 1.32 -5.51
N ASP A 299 -8.74 0.78 -6.36
CA ASP A 299 -9.90 1.48 -6.95
C ASP A 299 -10.74 2.20 -5.88
N TYR A 300 -10.92 1.54 -4.73
CA TYR A 300 -11.55 2.06 -3.52
C TYR A 300 -13.07 2.34 -3.67
N GLY A 301 -13.68 2.12 -4.84
CA GLY A 301 -15.03 2.63 -5.11
C GLY A 301 -15.07 4.17 -5.08
N ALA A 302 -13.95 4.79 -5.45
CA ALA A 302 -13.74 6.23 -5.42
C ALA A 302 -14.51 6.97 -6.55
N PRO A 303 -14.63 8.32 -6.50
CA PRO A 303 -15.10 9.12 -7.62
C PRO A 303 -14.40 8.80 -8.95
N LEU A 304 -13.09 8.53 -8.94
CA LEU A 304 -12.38 8.02 -10.11
C LEU A 304 -11.96 6.56 -9.90
N THR A 305 -12.19 5.72 -10.92
CA THR A 305 -11.76 4.31 -10.92
C THR A 305 -10.24 4.16 -10.83
N GLU A 306 -9.74 2.93 -10.67
CA GLU A 306 -8.30 2.60 -10.69
C GLU A 306 -7.55 3.20 -11.89
N ASN A 307 -8.14 3.20 -13.09
CA ASN A 307 -7.53 3.79 -14.29
C ASN A 307 -7.85 5.28 -14.49
N GLY A 308 -8.62 5.91 -13.60
CA GLY A 308 -8.97 7.33 -13.66
C GLY A 308 -10.21 7.65 -14.50
N ALA A 309 -11.09 6.68 -14.72
CA ALA A 309 -12.36 6.89 -15.41
C ALA A 309 -13.41 7.53 -14.47
N TYR A 310 -14.35 8.29 -15.03
CA TYR A 310 -15.45 8.86 -14.24
C TYR A 310 -16.42 7.79 -13.74
N THR A 311 -17.00 8.03 -12.57
CA THR A 311 -18.05 7.19 -11.97
C THR A 311 -19.31 8.00 -11.69
N GLU A 312 -20.41 7.32 -11.36
CA GLU A 312 -21.62 7.97 -10.83
C GLU A 312 -21.31 8.86 -9.62
N LYS A 313 -20.43 8.39 -8.73
CA LYS A 313 -19.99 9.10 -7.52
C LYS A 313 -19.28 10.43 -7.85
N TYR A 314 -18.52 10.49 -8.95
CA TYR A 314 -17.93 11.74 -9.45
C TYR A 314 -18.99 12.76 -9.89
N PHE A 315 -20.02 12.32 -10.61
CA PHE A 315 -21.07 13.24 -11.08
C PHE A 315 -21.94 13.76 -9.94
N ILE A 316 -22.23 12.94 -8.93
CA ILE A 316 -22.91 13.37 -7.69
C ILE A 316 -22.08 14.43 -6.97
N LEU A 317 -20.79 14.17 -6.77
CA LEU A 317 -19.86 15.14 -6.19
C LEU A 317 -19.91 16.47 -6.95
N ARG A 318 -19.73 16.41 -8.27
CA ARG A 318 -19.68 17.61 -9.11
C ARG A 318 -20.99 18.40 -9.08
N ASP A 319 -22.15 17.74 -9.10
CA ASP A 319 -23.45 18.40 -8.98
C ASP A 319 -23.60 19.12 -7.63
N ARG A 320 -23.23 18.45 -6.53
CA ARG A 320 -23.28 19.04 -5.18
C ARG A 320 -22.32 20.20 -5.01
N MET A 321 -21.10 20.08 -5.53
CA MET A 321 -20.12 21.17 -5.52
C MET A 321 -20.59 22.36 -6.36
N LYS A 322 -21.18 22.13 -7.53
CA LYS A 322 -21.74 23.21 -8.38
C LYS A 322 -22.82 23.99 -7.63
N LYS A 323 -23.72 23.29 -6.93
CA LYS A 323 -24.77 23.92 -6.11
C LYS A 323 -24.18 24.70 -4.94
N GLN A 324 -23.24 24.10 -4.21
CA GLN A 324 -22.61 24.72 -3.04
C GLN A 324 -21.81 25.99 -3.40
N LEU A 325 -21.06 25.95 -4.51
CA LEU A 325 -20.22 27.08 -4.94
C LEU A 325 -21.01 28.17 -5.67
N GLY A 326 -22.19 27.85 -6.21
CA GLY A 326 -23.04 28.80 -6.92
C GLY A 326 -22.42 29.34 -8.21
N CYS A 327 -21.44 28.63 -8.79
CA CYS A 327 -20.73 29.03 -10.00
C CYS A 327 -20.64 27.87 -11.00
N GLU A 328 -20.33 28.19 -12.25
CA GLU A 328 -19.97 27.16 -13.23
C GLU A 328 -18.62 26.53 -12.87
N LEU A 329 -18.53 25.22 -13.06
CA LEU A 329 -17.31 24.44 -12.82
C LEU A 329 -16.54 24.27 -14.13
N PRO A 330 -15.21 24.07 -14.10
CA PRO A 330 -14.39 23.82 -15.29
C PRO A 330 -14.95 22.70 -16.16
N GLU A 331 -14.67 22.72 -17.47
CA GLU A 331 -15.01 21.61 -18.36
C GLU A 331 -14.37 20.29 -17.91
N LEU A 332 -15.01 19.17 -18.24
CA LEU A 332 -14.49 17.85 -17.90
C LEU A 332 -13.32 17.51 -18.83
N PRO A 333 -12.15 17.13 -18.30
CA PRO A 333 -11.11 16.46 -19.08
C PRO A 333 -11.64 15.20 -19.77
N GLU A 334 -10.92 14.73 -20.79
CA GLU A 334 -11.26 13.46 -21.46
C GLU A 334 -11.31 12.29 -20.46
N ASP A 335 -12.28 11.40 -20.68
CA ASP A 335 -12.40 10.19 -19.87
C ASP A 335 -11.28 9.19 -20.21
N ALA A 336 -10.99 8.29 -19.27
CA ALA A 336 -9.95 7.29 -19.45
C ALA A 336 -10.32 6.30 -20.57
N LYS A 337 -9.42 6.13 -21.55
CA LYS A 337 -9.60 5.21 -22.67
C LYS A 337 -8.90 3.89 -22.37
N THR A 338 -9.54 2.78 -22.75
CA THR A 338 -8.98 1.43 -22.59
C THR A 338 -9.07 0.65 -23.90
N LYS A 339 -8.20 -0.34 -24.07
CA LYS A 339 -8.13 -1.17 -25.27
C LYS A 339 -7.86 -2.63 -24.93
N SER A 340 -8.45 -3.53 -25.71
CA SER A 340 -8.09 -4.95 -25.69
C SER A 340 -7.01 -5.20 -26.74
N TYR A 341 -5.90 -5.80 -26.33
CA TYR A 341 -4.84 -6.26 -27.24
C TYR A 341 -4.90 -7.78 -27.48
N GLY A 342 -5.98 -8.43 -27.05
CA GLY A 342 -6.22 -9.84 -27.29
C GLY A 342 -5.32 -10.77 -26.47
N LYS A 343 -4.94 -11.90 -27.06
CA LYS A 343 -4.22 -12.98 -26.37
C LYS A 343 -2.71 -12.82 -26.52
N VAL A 344 -1.99 -13.09 -25.43
CA VAL A 344 -0.53 -13.21 -25.45
C VAL A 344 -0.16 -14.62 -25.01
N GLN A 345 0.55 -15.34 -25.88
CA GLN A 345 1.08 -16.67 -25.55
C GLN A 345 2.35 -16.50 -24.72
N LEU A 346 2.43 -17.22 -23.59
CA LEU A 346 3.66 -17.34 -22.82
C LEU A 346 4.40 -18.58 -23.35
N THR A 347 5.51 -18.36 -24.03
CA THR A 347 6.23 -19.40 -24.81
C THR A 347 7.58 -19.76 -24.21
N GLU A 348 8.01 -19.02 -23.20
CA GLU A 348 9.32 -19.13 -22.57
C GLU A 348 9.17 -19.39 -21.08
N PHE A 349 9.92 -20.37 -20.55
CA PHE A 349 9.69 -20.93 -19.21
C PHE A 349 10.99 -21.07 -18.42
N ALA A 350 10.96 -20.77 -17.13
CA ALA A 350 12.05 -21.03 -16.21
C ALA A 350 11.52 -21.49 -14.85
N ASP A 351 11.84 -22.73 -14.48
CA ASP A 351 11.55 -23.30 -13.15
C ASP A 351 12.36 -22.53 -12.09
N LEU A 352 11.66 -21.81 -11.21
CA LEU A 352 12.26 -20.98 -10.18
C LEU A 352 13.24 -21.81 -9.33
N ARG A 353 12.89 -23.07 -9.01
CA ARG A 353 13.70 -23.98 -8.17
C ARG A 353 15.04 -24.35 -8.82
N LYS A 354 15.21 -24.09 -10.12
CA LYS A 354 16.45 -24.34 -10.87
C LYS A 354 17.25 -23.08 -11.16
N VAL A 355 16.62 -21.90 -11.12
CA VAL A 355 17.25 -20.64 -11.52
C VAL A 355 17.50 -19.65 -10.39
N TYR A 356 16.87 -19.82 -9.22
CA TYR A 356 16.97 -18.84 -8.11
C TYR A 356 18.43 -18.49 -7.74
N LYS A 357 19.34 -19.48 -7.74
CA LYS A 357 20.76 -19.28 -7.41
C LYS A 357 21.49 -18.27 -8.32
N LYS A 358 20.92 -17.93 -9.48
CA LYS A 358 21.51 -16.98 -10.43
C LYS A 358 21.29 -15.52 -10.03
N PHE A 359 20.27 -15.24 -9.23
CA PHE A 359 19.87 -13.86 -8.90
C PHE A 359 19.52 -13.64 -7.43
N ALA A 360 19.29 -14.71 -6.65
CA ALA A 360 19.03 -14.59 -5.23
C ALA A 360 20.31 -14.22 -4.46
N ASP A 361 20.15 -13.37 -3.44
CA ASP A 361 21.22 -13.09 -2.50
C ASP A 361 21.32 -14.27 -1.51
N HIS A 362 22.46 -14.98 -1.52
CA HIS A 362 22.69 -16.18 -0.73
C HIS A 362 23.32 -15.83 0.61
N LYS A 363 22.68 -16.28 1.70
CA LYS A 363 23.17 -16.21 3.07
C LYS A 363 23.30 -17.61 3.65
N LYS A 364 24.24 -17.77 4.59
CA LYS A 364 24.29 -18.91 5.49
C LYS A 364 23.80 -18.47 6.85
N SER A 365 22.99 -19.30 7.50
CA SER A 365 22.52 -19.05 8.85
C SER A 365 22.49 -20.34 9.66
N HIS A 366 22.90 -20.29 10.91
CA HIS A 366 22.84 -21.46 11.77
C HIS A 366 21.39 -21.83 12.14
N ILE A 367 20.53 -20.82 12.32
CA ILE A 367 19.08 -20.99 12.51
C ILE A 367 18.32 -20.05 11.55
N PRO A 368 17.07 -20.34 11.16
CA PRO A 368 16.33 -19.43 10.29
C PRO A 368 15.98 -18.13 11.05
N TYR A 369 15.74 -17.08 10.28
CA TYR A 369 15.34 -15.76 10.77
C TYR A 369 14.41 -15.12 9.74
N SER A 370 13.71 -14.06 10.11
CA SER A 370 12.87 -13.31 9.18
C SER A 370 13.64 -12.69 8.00
N MET A 371 12.94 -12.34 6.93
CA MET A 371 13.48 -11.65 5.75
C MET A 371 14.25 -10.38 6.11
N GLU A 372 13.76 -9.60 7.07
CA GLU A 372 14.35 -8.32 7.47
C GLU A 372 15.71 -8.49 8.15
N HIS A 373 15.93 -9.64 8.83
CA HIS A 373 17.24 -9.98 9.37
C HIS A 373 18.30 -10.04 8.27
N TYR A 374 17.96 -10.67 7.14
CA TYR A 374 18.82 -10.80 5.97
C TYR A 374 18.87 -9.53 5.09
N GLY A 375 18.11 -8.49 5.44
CA GLY A 375 18.06 -7.24 4.68
C GLY A 375 17.13 -7.30 3.47
N GLN A 376 16.20 -8.26 3.43
CA GLN A 376 15.19 -8.38 2.38
C GLN A 376 13.86 -7.76 2.84
N ASN A 377 13.23 -6.96 1.98
CA ASN A 377 11.98 -6.27 2.30
C ASN A 377 10.72 -6.96 1.74
N SER A 378 10.79 -7.62 0.60
CA SER A 378 9.62 -8.09 -0.16
C SER A 378 9.93 -9.38 -0.93
N GLY A 379 8.95 -9.91 -1.65
CA GLY A 379 9.15 -11.04 -2.57
C GLY A 379 9.11 -12.41 -1.92
N LEU A 380 10.09 -13.25 -2.28
CA LEU A 380 10.20 -14.66 -1.89
C LEU A 380 11.49 -14.92 -1.10
N ILE A 381 11.47 -15.83 -0.14
CA ILE A 381 12.67 -16.31 0.54
C ILE A 381 12.66 -17.84 0.57
N LEU A 382 13.79 -18.47 0.25
CA LEU A 382 13.94 -19.92 0.31
C LEU A 382 14.89 -20.28 1.45
N TYR A 383 14.41 -21.08 2.41
CA TYR A 383 15.23 -21.72 3.44
C TYR A 383 15.51 -23.16 3.00
N SER A 384 16.79 -23.52 2.93
CA SER A 384 17.24 -24.82 2.41
C SER A 384 18.23 -25.46 3.36
N THR A 385 18.00 -26.72 3.75
CA THR A 385 18.93 -27.48 4.60
C THR A 385 18.89 -28.97 4.24
N THR A 386 19.81 -29.76 4.79
CA THR A 386 19.85 -31.21 4.67
C THR A 386 19.90 -31.81 6.06
N ILE A 387 18.90 -32.61 6.41
CA ILE A 387 18.84 -33.32 7.69
C ILE A 387 19.50 -34.68 7.49
N LYS A 388 20.44 -35.05 8.36
CA LYS A 388 21.13 -36.34 8.33
C LYS A 388 20.88 -37.11 9.62
N GLY A 389 20.65 -38.41 9.51
CA GLY A 389 20.50 -39.29 10.67
C GLY A 389 19.59 -40.48 10.40
N ASN A 390 19.25 -41.17 11.48
CA ASN A 390 18.30 -42.28 11.50
C ASN A 390 17.10 -41.85 12.35
N TYR A 391 15.99 -41.52 11.67
CA TYR A 391 14.76 -41.05 12.29
C TYR A 391 13.65 -42.07 12.07
N GLY A 392 12.81 -42.28 13.08
CA GLY A 392 11.51 -42.94 12.92
C GLY A 392 10.49 -42.03 12.23
N ASP A 393 9.25 -42.51 12.12
CA ASP A 393 8.13 -41.66 11.70
C ASP A 393 8.04 -40.45 12.66
N THR A 394 8.05 -39.25 12.09
CA THR A 394 8.06 -37.98 12.83
C THR A 394 7.41 -36.86 12.00
N GLU A 395 7.63 -35.60 12.36
CA GLU A 395 7.11 -34.43 11.68
C GLU A 395 8.14 -33.31 11.63
N ILE A 396 8.03 -32.46 10.61
CA ILE A 396 8.72 -31.17 10.55
C ILE A 396 7.70 -30.09 10.93
N ASN A 397 8.03 -29.33 11.97
CA ASN A 397 7.21 -28.26 12.52
C ASN A 397 7.88 -26.91 12.26
N GLY A 398 7.17 -25.95 11.65
CA GLY A 398 7.66 -24.58 11.45
C GLY A 398 6.81 -23.57 12.20
N PHE A 399 7.43 -22.53 12.76
CA PHE A 399 6.77 -21.49 13.57
C PHE A 399 7.14 -20.07 13.09
N GLY A 400 6.23 -19.12 13.27
CA GLY A 400 6.40 -17.73 12.80
C GLY A 400 6.37 -17.62 11.28
N VAL A 401 5.52 -18.42 10.62
CA VAL A 401 5.51 -18.60 9.16
C VAL A 401 4.70 -17.49 8.50
N HIS A 402 5.35 -16.51 7.86
CA HIS A 402 4.68 -15.34 7.26
C HIS A 402 5.04 -15.18 5.77
N ASP A 403 4.14 -15.41 4.80
CA ASP A 403 2.69 -15.67 4.95
C ASP A 403 2.22 -16.95 4.26
N ILE A 404 2.73 -17.27 3.06
CA ILE A 404 2.42 -18.53 2.37
C ILE A 404 3.72 -19.31 2.24
N ALA A 405 3.76 -20.54 2.73
CA ALA A 405 4.95 -21.39 2.67
C ALA A 405 4.69 -22.67 1.89
N TYR A 406 5.59 -22.99 0.97
CA TYR A 406 5.62 -24.21 0.19
C TYR A 406 6.74 -25.10 0.74
N ILE A 407 6.38 -26.24 1.34
CA ILE A 407 7.31 -27.14 2.02
C ILE A 407 7.62 -28.32 1.10
N TYR A 408 8.88 -28.45 0.71
CA TYR A 408 9.38 -29.53 -0.12
C TYR A 408 10.31 -30.45 0.68
N ILE A 409 10.14 -31.76 0.49
CA ILE A 409 11.05 -32.78 1.00
C ILE A 409 11.57 -33.61 -0.18
N ASN A 410 12.89 -33.67 -0.33
CA ASN A 410 13.56 -34.31 -1.48
C ASN A 410 13.06 -33.79 -2.85
N GLY A 411 12.72 -32.50 -2.90
CA GLY A 411 12.21 -31.83 -4.11
C GLY A 411 10.71 -32.01 -4.37
N GLU A 412 10.01 -32.84 -3.60
CA GLU A 412 8.57 -33.06 -3.72
C GLU A 412 7.78 -32.13 -2.79
N LEU A 413 6.77 -31.44 -3.31
CA LEU A 413 5.89 -30.59 -2.51
C LEU A 413 5.04 -31.45 -1.56
N LYS A 414 5.20 -31.25 -0.24
CA LYS A 414 4.47 -32.01 0.79
C LYS A 414 3.33 -31.21 1.41
N HIS A 415 3.48 -29.90 1.53
CA HIS A 415 2.48 -29.05 2.16
C HIS A 415 2.52 -27.61 1.66
N VAL A 416 1.37 -26.94 1.69
CA VAL A 416 1.25 -25.50 1.48
C VAL A 416 0.52 -24.90 2.68
N TYR A 417 1.28 -24.14 3.47
CA TYR A 417 0.74 -23.34 4.56
C TYR A 417 0.27 -21.98 4.02
N ASP A 418 -0.88 -21.49 4.48
CA ASP A 418 -1.43 -20.20 4.10
C ASP A 418 -1.98 -19.48 5.35
N ARG A 419 -1.26 -18.45 5.80
CA ARG A 419 -1.58 -17.66 7.00
C ARG A 419 -2.99 -17.08 6.95
N THR A 420 -3.54 -16.77 5.77
CA THR A 420 -4.89 -16.17 5.66
C THR A 420 -6.02 -17.17 5.92
N LYS A 421 -5.70 -18.47 6.05
CA LYS A 421 -6.69 -19.51 6.39
C LYS A 421 -6.78 -19.76 7.89
N LEU A 422 -5.82 -19.26 8.66
CA LEU A 422 -5.82 -19.38 10.12
C LEU A 422 -6.88 -18.45 10.71
N LYS A 423 -7.56 -18.91 11.76
CA LYS A 423 -8.56 -18.14 12.48
C LYS A 423 -8.21 -18.14 13.95
N GLY A 424 -8.18 -16.97 14.55
CA GLY A 424 -7.90 -16.84 15.96
C GLY A 424 -7.02 -15.63 16.26
N LYS A 425 -6.95 -15.30 17.54
CA LYS A 425 -6.13 -14.19 18.06
C LYS A 425 -4.85 -14.69 18.74
N ALA A 426 -4.58 -16.00 18.78
CA ALA A 426 -3.39 -16.54 19.43
C ALA A 426 -2.19 -16.55 18.44
N LEU A 427 -1.05 -16.01 18.86
CA LEU A 427 0.20 -15.99 18.07
C LEU A 427 0.77 -17.39 17.79
N TYR A 428 0.40 -18.39 18.61
CA TYR A 428 0.89 -19.78 18.49
C TYR A 428 0.25 -20.57 17.34
N GLU A 429 -0.63 -19.96 16.55
CA GLU A 429 -1.30 -20.60 15.42
C GLU A 429 -0.55 -20.39 14.09
N GLU A 430 0.46 -19.51 14.04
CA GLU A 430 1.25 -19.20 12.83
C GLU A 430 2.34 -20.26 12.55
N SER A 431 1.90 -21.52 12.47
CA SER A 431 2.75 -22.71 12.34
C SER A 431 2.19 -23.74 11.36
N PHE A 432 3.06 -24.63 10.87
CA PHE A 432 2.66 -25.85 10.14
C PHE A 432 3.31 -27.09 10.77
N SER A 433 2.70 -28.25 10.51
CA SER A 433 3.29 -29.58 10.74
C SER A 433 3.21 -30.40 9.44
N VAL A 434 4.30 -31.05 9.07
CA VAL A 434 4.38 -31.95 7.91
C VAL A 434 4.91 -33.31 8.36
N PRO A 435 4.17 -34.42 8.18
CA PRO A 435 4.65 -35.74 8.55
C PRO A 435 5.83 -36.17 7.66
N VAL A 436 6.82 -36.79 8.28
CA VAL A 436 8.02 -37.35 7.64
C VAL A 436 8.11 -38.83 8.00
N LYS A 437 8.23 -39.68 6.97
CA LYS A 437 8.42 -41.11 7.17
C LYS A 437 9.82 -41.42 7.65
N ALA A 438 9.95 -42.53 8.39
CA ALA A 438 11.23 -43.02 8.86
C ALA A 438 12.27 -43.08 7.72
N PHE A 439 13.48 -42.65 8.03
CA PHE A 439 14.59 -42.65 7.09
C PHE A 439 15.92 -42.90 7.82
N ASP A 440 16.85 -43.53 7.11
CA ASP A 440 18.24 -43.69 7.52
C ASP A 440 19.13 -43.14 6.41
N GLY A 441 19.84 -42.05 6.69
CA GLY A 441 20.63 -41.32 5.70
C GLY A 441 20.34 -39.83 5.74
N GLU A 442 20.00 -39.23 4.60
CA GLU A 442 19.75 -37.79 4.50
C GLU A 442 18.47 -37.46 3.73
N ILE A 443 17.80 -36.39 4.15
CA ILE A 443 16.70 -35.77 3.42
C ILE A 443 16.98 -34.28 3.19
N LYS A 444 16.59 -33.78 2.03
CA LYS A 444 16.65 -32.36 1.68
C LYS A 444 15.34 -31.70 2.06
N VAL A 445 15.41 -30.57 2.77
CA VAL A 445 14.24 -29.76 3.13
C VAL A 445 14.41 -28.37 2.53
N ASP A 446 13.42 -27.97 1.74
CA ASP A 446 13.34 -26.66 1.09
C ASP A 446 11.99 -26.01 1.46
N ILE A 447 12.03 -24.79 1.98
CA ILE A 447 10.83 -24.04 2.36
C ILE A 447 10.85 -22.69 1.67
N LEU A 448 10.03 -22.58 0.64
CA LEU A 448 9.85 -21.34 -0.10
C LEU A 448 8.70 -20.55 0.54
N VAL A 449 9.00 -19.38 1.07
CA VAL A 449 8.02 -18.49 1.71
C VAL A 449 7.77 -17.27 0.82
N GLN A 450 6.50 -17.02 0.51
CA GLN A 450 6.03 -15.78 -0.10
C GLN A 450 5.57 -14.83 1.01
N ALA A 451 6.21 -13.65 1.07
CA ALA A 451 5.70 -12.54 1.85
C ALA A 451 4.56 -11.88 1.08
N LEU A 452 3.39 -11.75 1.69
CA LEU A 452 2.36 -10.81 1.24
C LEU A 452 2.61 -9.45 1.95
N GLY A 453 1.60 -8.58 2.07
CA GLY A 453 1.76 -7.24 2.66
C GLY A 453 1.96 -7.25 4.18
N ARG A 454 2.86 -6.45 4.72
CA ARG A 454 2.95 -6.23 6.17
C ARG A 454 1.68 -5.55 6.69
N ILE A 455 1.29 -5.96 7.90
CA ILE A 455 0.17 -5.33 8.60
C ILE A 455 0.43 -3.83 8.76
N ASN A 456 -0.54 -3.03 8.33
CA ASN A 456 -0.42 -1.58 8.24
C ASN A 456 -1.22 -0.84 9.31
N TYR A 457 -1.99 -1.53 10.15
CA TYR A 457 -2.88 -0.91 11.13
C TYR A 457 -2.87 -1.64 12.48
N ALA A 458 -3.03 -0.85 13.54
CA ALA A 458 -3.14 -1.28 14.93
C ALA A 458 -1.93 -2.08 15.47
N ARG A 459 -2.15 -2.84 16.55
CA ARG A 459 -1.08 -3.40 17.40
C ARG A 459 -0.22 -4.51 16.76
N ARG A 460 -0.64 -5.10 15.64
CA ARG A 460 0.04 -6.26 15.01
C ARG A 460 1.03 -5.87 13.91
N MET A 461 1.44 -4.62 13.85
CA MET A 461 2.39 -4.11 12.86
C MET A 461 3.82 -4.68 12.98
N TYR A 462 4.18 -5.35 14.08
CA TYR A 462 5.48 -6.05 14.21
C TYR A 462 5.50 -7.34 13.37
N ASP A 463 5.23 -7.22 12.09
CA ASP A 463 4.86 -8.29 11.16
C ASP A 463 6.06 -8.70 10.30
N ARG A 464 7.08 -9.28 10.94
CA ARG A 464 8.26 -9.81 10.27
C ARG A 464 7.86 -10.91 9.30
N LYS A 465 8.40 -10.90 8.07
CA LYS A 465 8.06 -11.88 7.03
C LYS A 465 9.09 -13.01 6.96
N GLY A 466 8.70 -14.18 6.46
CA GLY A 466 9.57 -15.35 6.38
C GLY A 466 9.25 -16.40 7.44
N LEU A 467 10.24 -16.78 8.24
CA LEU A 467 10.14 -17.89 9.19
C LEU A 467 11.06 -17.66 10.40
N ASP A 468 10.63 -18.08 11.59
CA ASP A 468 11.43 -17.92 12.81
C ASP A 468 12.09 -19.23 13.28
N GLU A 469 11.35 -20.34 13.37
CA GLU A 469 11.88 -21.58 13.94
C GLU A 469 11.41 -22.82 13.16
N ILE A 470 12.27 -23.85 13.06
CA ILE A 470 11.89 -25.17 12.55
C ILE A 470 12.47 -26.29 13.40
N TYR A 471 11.66 -27.32 13.62
CA TYR A 471 12.01 -28.53 14.33
C TYR A 471 11.70 -29.78 13.49
N ILE A 472 12.47 -30.85 13.70
CA ILE A 472 12.10 -32.22 13.35
C ILE A 472 11.82 -33.00 14.64
N GLY A 473 10.57 -33.42 14.83
CA GLY A 473 10.07 -33.82 16.15
C GLY A 473 10.29 -32.69 17.16
N GLY A 474 11.11 -32.93 18.19
CA GLY A 474 11.49 -31.94 19.20
C GLY A 474 12.88 -31.31 19.01
N GLN A 475 13.57 -31.59 17.89
CA GLN A 475 14.95 -31.13 17.66
C GLN A 475 14.96 -29.93 16.72
N ALA A 476 15.60 -28.83 17.13
CA ALA A 476 15.78 -27.67 16.26
C ALA A 476 16.63 -28.05 15.03
N ILE A 477 16.18 -27.63 13.85
CA ILE A 477 16.92 -27.85 12.60
C ILE A 477 17.87 -26.67 12.38
N VAL A 478 19.13 -26.98 12.17
CA VAL A 478 20.21 -26.00 12.03
C VAL A 478 20.86 -26.05 10.64
N ASP A 479 21.77 -25.10 10.40
CA ASP A 479 22.60 -24.97 9.21
C ASP A 479 21.79 -24.82 7.90
N TRP A 480 21.34 -23.59 7.68
CA TRP A 480 20.49 -23.17 6.59
C TRP A 480 21.26 -22.39 5.53
N ASP A 481 21.06 -22.78 4.27
CA ASP A 481 21.25 -21.90 3.12
C ASP A 481 19.97 -21.10 2.90
N VAL A 482 20.07 -19.78 2.93
CA VAL A 482 18.93 -18.86 2.76
C VAL A 482 19.12 -18.06 1.49
N TYR A 483 18.11 -18.04 0.62
CA TYR A 483 18.14 -17.34 -0.66
C TYR A 483 17.06 -16.26 -0.69
N CYS A 484 17.50 -15.00 -0.60
CA CYS A 484 16.64 -13.84 -0.60
C CYS A 484 16.34 -13.38 -2.03
N MET A 485 15.05 -13.25 -2.38
CA MET A 485 14.58 -12.89 -3.71
C MET A 485 13.57 -11.73 -3.60
N GLU A 486 14.06 -10.49 -3.65
CA GLU A 486 13.22 -9.28 -3.55
C GLU A 486 12.17 -9.21 -4.67
N LEU A 487 12.57 -9.51 -5.91
CA LEU A 487 11.67 -9.60 -7.07
C LEU A 487 10.83 -8.32 -7.33
N ASP A 488 11.30 -7.15 -6.90
CA ASP A 488 10.68 -5.86 -7.25
C ASP A 488 10.75 -5.59 -8.77
N LYS A 489 11.64 -6.31 -9.48
CA LYS A 489 11.74 -6.37 -10.94
C LYS A 489 11.86 -7.83 -11.39
N ALA A 490 11.50 -8.10 -12.63
CA ALA A 490 11.76 -9.42 -13.24
C ALA A 490 13.27 -9.69 -13.26
N PRO A 491 13.74 -10.86 -12.77
CA PRO A 491 15.16 -11.18 -12.78
C PRO A 491 15.65 -11.46 -14.20
N ASP A 492 16.89 -11.10 -14.52
CA ASP A 492 17.54 -11.48 -15.77
C ASP A 492 17.96 -12.96 -15.73
N ILE A 493 17.17 -13.81 -16.38
CA ILE A 493 17.35 -15.27 -16.38
C ILE A 493 17.19 -15.85 -17.77
N LYS A 494 17.79 -17.03 -17.98
CA LYS A 494 17.60 -17.81 -19.20
C LYS A 494 16.31 -18.61 -19.13
N TYR A 495 15.51 -18.51 -20.19
CA TYR A 495 14.29 -19.27 -20.37
C TYR A 495 14.47 -20.42 -21.36
N GLY A 496 13.77 -21.53 -21.12
CA GLY A 496 13.59 -22.63 -22.07
C GLY A 496 12.24 -22.55 -22.80
N LYS A 497 11.97 -23.50 -23.69
CA LYS A 497 10.71 -23.53 -24.48
C LYS A 497 9.65 -24.53 -23.99
N LYS A 498 10.01 -25.39 -23.03
CA LYS A 498 9.10 -26.40 -22.48
C LYS A 498 8.56 -25.92 -21.15
N LEU A 499 7.24 -25.91 -20.99
CA LEU A 499 6.59 -25.66 -19.71
C LEU A 499 7.10 -26.67 -18.67
N THR A 500 7.48 -26.15 -17.51
CA THR A 500 8.00 -26.92 -16.38
C THR A 500 6.97 -27.00 -15.26
N GLU A 501 7.34 -27.63 -14.16
CA GLU A 501 6.60 -27.54 -12.89
C GLU A 501 6.69 -26.13 -12.29
N PHE A 502 5.75 -25.83 -11.38
CA PHE A 502 5.69 -24.58 -10.61
C PHE A 502 6.46 -24.71 -9.29
N PRO A 503 7.00 -23.62 -8.72
CA PRO A 503 6.93 -22.22 -9.20
C PRO A 503 7.73 -21.96 -10.48
N CYS A 504 7.17 -21.18 -11.41
CA CYS A 504 7.71 -20.99 -12.75
C CYS A 504 7.55 -19.54 -13.25
N PHE A 505 8.61 -19.00 -13.84
CA PHE A 505 8.51 -17.81 -14.67
C PHE A 505 8.07 -18.18 -16.08
N MET A 506 7.05 -17.49 -16.58
CA MET A 506 6.50 -17.65 -17.92
C MET A 506 6.61 -16.31 -18.65
N LYS A 507 7.20 -16.30 -19.84
CA LYS A 507 7.47 -15.10 -20.62
C LYS A 507 6.82 -15.17 -21.99
N GLY A 508 6.28 -14.03 -22.43
CA GLY A 508 5.74 -13.81 -23.76
C GLY A 508 6.03 -12.40 -24.26
N THR A 509 5.77 -12.16 -25.54
CA THR A 509 5.87 -10.84 -26.14
C THR A 509 4.61 -10.51 -26.95
N PHE A 510 4.30 -9.23 -27.04
CA PHE A 510 3.18 -8.74 -27.84
C PHE A 510 3.48 -7.34 -28.36
N LYS A 511 2.81 -6.97 -29.45
CA LYS A 511 2.90 -5.62 -30.03
C LYS A 511 1.62 -4.86 -29.77
N VAL A 512 1.75 -3.55 -29.61
CA VAL A 512 0.63 -2.62 -29.56
C VAL A 512 0.75 -1.65 -30.73
N ASP A 513 -0.36 -1.41 -31.40
CA ASP A 513 -0.52 -0.45 -32.48
C ASP A 513 -0.67 0.99 -31.96
N GLU A 514 -1.18 1.13 -30.74
CA GLU A 514 -1.35 2.38 -30.02
C GLU A 514 -1.16 2.12 -28.52
N LYS A 515 -0.58 3.06 -27.77
CA LYS A 515 -0.43 2.93 -26.32
C LYS A 515 -1.67 3.46 -25.61
N VAL A 516 -2.57 2.54 -25.28
CA VAL A 516 -3.80 2.78 -24.50
C VAL A 516 -3.83 1.82 -23.32
N ASP A 517 -4.39 2.26 -22.19
CA ASP A 517 -4.56 1.45 -20.99
C ASP A 517 -5.24 0.10 -21.29
N THR A 518 -4.88 -0.93 -20.54
CA THR A 518 -5.47 -2.27 -20.66
C THR A 518 -5.42 -2.99 -19.31
N PHE A 519 -5.96 -4.21 -19.28
CA PHE A 519 -6.01 -5.04 -18.08
C PHE A 519 -5.55 -6.46 -18.39
N VAL A 520 -4.64 -6.98 -17.58
CA VAL A 520 -4.16 -8.37 -17.68
C VAL A 520 -5.15 -9.30 -16.98
N ASP A 521 -5.88 -10.13 -17.72
CA ASP A 521 -6.82 -11.13 -17.19
C ASP A 521 -6.09 -12.32 -16.57
N MET A 522 -6.24 -12.46 -15.25
CA MET A 522 -5.52 -13.44 -14.45
C MET A 522 -6.36 -14.67 -14.07
N ARG A 523 -7.60 -14.81 -14.57
CA ARG A 523 -8.49 -15.96 -14.23
C ARG A 523 -7.94 -17.34 -14.61
N GLY A 524 -6.87 -17.39 -15.43
CA GLY A 524 -6.14 -18.59 -15.78
C GLY A 524 -5.06 -19.01 -14.76
N PHE A 525 -4.74 -18.17 -13.78
CA PHE A 525 -3.61 -18.32 -12.86
C PHE A 525 -4.10 -18.59 -11.42
N SER A 526 -3.18 -18.88 -10.50
CA SER A 526 -3.50 -19.21 -9.11
C SER A 526 -2.91 -18.23 -8.10
N ASN A 527 -1.59 -18.10 -8.07
CA ASN A 527 -0.86 -17.18 -7.22
C ASN A 527 0.32 -16.63 -8.02
N ALA A 528 0.18 -15.39 -8.49
CA ALA A 528 1.06 -14.85 -9.51
C ALA A 528 1.55 -13.43 -9.23
N VAL A 529 2.70 -13.10 -9.83
CA VAL A 529 3.23 -11.74 -9.95
C VAL A 529 3.46 -11.46 -11.43
N VAL A 530 3.02 -10.30 -11.91
CA VAL A 530 3.13 -9.93 -13.33
C VAL A 530 4.08 -8.77 -13.51
N TYR A 531 4.97 -8.89 -14.50
CA TYR A 531 5.89 -7.85 -14.90
C TYR A 531 5.62 -7.47 -16.35
N ILE A 532 5.63 -6.16 -16.63
CA ILE A 532 5.60 -5.61 -17.98
C ILE A 532 6.90 -4.84 -18.21
N ASN A 533 7.67 -5.19 -19.23
CA ASN A 533 8.92 -4.49 -19.57
C ASN A 533 9.87 -4.33 -18.36
N GLY A 534 9.87 -5.29 -17.44
CA GLY A 534 10.63 -5.28 -16.18
C GLY A 534 9.95 -4.61 -14.98
N PHE A 535 8.87 -3.85 -15.18
CA PHE A 535 8.10 -3.22 -14.11
C PHE A 535 7.11 -4.19 -13.47
N ASN A 536 7.08 -4.28 -12.15
CA ASN A 536 6.18 -5.17 -11.40
C ASN A 536 4.77 -4.54 -11.23
N LEU A 537 3.78 -5.08 -11.96
CA LEU A 537 2.39 -4.63 -11.87
C LEU A 537 1.72 -5.00 -10.55
N GLY A 538 2.22 -6.02 -9.87
CA GLY A 538 1.74 -6.47 -8.57
C GLY A 538 1.24 -7.91 -8.57
N ARG A 539 0.49 -8.24 -7.51
CA ARG A 539 0.13 -9.61 -7.14
C ARG A 539 -1.26 -9.99 -7.63
N PHE A 540 -1.47 -11.27 -7.89
CA PHE A 540 -2.78 -11.85 -8.12
C PHE A 540 -2.97 -13.13 -7.29
N LEU A 541 -4.12 -13.26 -6.64
CA LEU A 541 -4.57 -14.49 -6.00
C LEU A 541 -5.95 -14.91 -6.51
N LYS A 542 -6.10 -16.18 -6.91
CA LYS A 542 -7.34 -16.74 -7.49
C LYS A 542 -8.62 -16.59 -6.67
N ARG A 543 -8.48 -16.29 -5.37
CA ARG A 543 -9.60 -16.11 -4.45
C ARG A 543 -10.36 -14.79 -4.64
N GLY A 544 -9.92 -13.92 -5.55
CA GLY A 544 -10.58 -12.64 -5.83
C GLY A 544 -10.49 -11.67 -4.64
N PRO A 545 -11.23 -10.55 -4.65
CA PRO A 545 -12.24 -10.18 -5.65
C PRO A 545 -11.65 -9.68 -6.98
N GLN A 546 -10.37 -9.30 -6.99
CA GLN A 546 -9.66 -8.82 -8.18
C GLN A 546 -9.24 -9.99 -9.09
N PHE A 547 -9.59 -9.91 -10.37
CA PHE A 547 -9.21 -10.89 -11.40
C PHE A 547 -8.42 -10.32 -12.58
N THR A 548 -8.16 -9.02 -12.55
CA THR A 548 -7.35 -8.31 -13.53
C THR A 548 -6.32 -7.43 -12.87
N LEU A 549 -5.14 -7.30 -13.47
CA LEU A 549 -4.15 -6.28 -13.09
C LEU A 549 -4.19 -5.13 -14.10
N TYR A 550 -4.29 -3.89 -13.60
CA TYR A 550 -4.22 -2.69 -14.43
C TYR A 550 -2.84 -2.56 -15.08
N LEU A 551 -2.84 -2.30 -16.39
CA LEU A 551 -1.64 -2.04 -17.18
C LEU A 551 -1.77 -0.64 -17.82
N PRO A 552 -1.17 0.39 -17.22
CA PRO A 552 -1.23 1.75 -17.73
C PRO A 552 -0.39 1.91 -19.01
N ALA A 553 -0.85 2.75 -19.93
CA ALA A 553 -0.18 3.03 -21.20
C ALA A 553 1.26 3.54 -21.07
N PRO A 554 1.63 4.35 -20.06
CA PRO A 554 3.03 4.71 -19.79
C PRO A 554 3.99 3.53 -19.67
N PHE A 555 3.52 2.36 -19.23
CA PHE A 555 4.36 1.16 -19.10
C PHE A 555 4.44 0.35 -20.39
N LEU A 556 3.65 0.72 -21.42
CA LEU A 556 3.68 0.09 -22.73
C LEU A 556 4.76 0.70 -23.65
N LYS A 557 5.34 -0.18 -24.47
CA LYS A 557 6.20 0.12 -25.62
C LYS A 557 5.51 -0.40 -26.89
N GLU A 558 6.06 -0.14 -28.07
CA GLU A 558 5.53 -0.74 -29.32
C GLU A 558 5.62 -2.27 -29.30
N GLU A 559 6.75 -2.79 -28.79
CA GLU A 559 6.96 -4.22 -28.51
C GLU A 559 7.18 -4.40 -27.01
N ASN A 560 6.39 -5.29 -26.42
CA ASN A 560 6.32 -5.46 -24.98
C ASN A 560 6.73 -6.87 -24.60
N GLU A 561 7.46 -6.95 -23.49
CA GLU A 561 7.71 -8.20 -22.78
C GLU A 561 6.77 -8.28 -21.59
N ILE A 562 6.12 -9.44 -21.43
CA ILE A 562 5.35 -9.77 -20.22
C ILE A 562 5.90 -11.04 -19.59
N VAL A 563 6.19 -10.96 -18.29
CA VAL A 563 6.65 -12.08 -17.47
C VAL A 563 5.64 -12.32 -16.37
N VAL A 564 5.25 -13.58 -16.16
CA VAL A 564 4.38 -14.02 -15.08
C VAL A 564 5.15 -15.01 -14.23
N LEU A 565 5.39 -14.69 -12.97
CA LEU A 565 5.83 -15.68 -11.97
C LEU A 565 4.59 -16.32 -11.35
N GLU A 566 4.31 -17.59 -11.64
CA GLU A 566 3.22 -18.36 -11.04
C GLU A 566 3.77 -19.37 -10.04
N LEU A 567 3.16 -19.44 -8.86
CA LEU A 567 3.65 -20.26 -7.75
C LEU A 567 2.95 -21.61 -7.59
N GLU A 568 1.67 -21.71 -7.96
CA GLU A 568 0.84 -22.91 -7.70
C GLU A 568 0.43 -23.61 -8.98
N GLY A 569 0.03 -22.86 -9.99
CA GLY A 569 -0.27 -23.39 -11.32
C GLY A 569 -1.28 -22.59 -12.11
N CYS A 570 -1.24 -22.77 -13.43
CA CYS A 570 -2.13 -22.11 -14.38
C CYS A 570 -2.89 -23.12 -15.25
N LYS A 571 -4.08 -22.74 -15.74
CA LYS A 571 -4.89 -23.54 -16.67
C LYS A 571 -4.23 -23.66 -18.04
N LYS A 572 -3.62 -22.57 -18.51
CA LYS A 572 -2.91 -22.44 -19.79
C LYS A 572 -1.82 -21.38 -19.65
N ALA A 573 -0.71 -21.55 -20.37
CA ALA A 573 0.36 -20.55 -20.50
C ALA A 573 -0.05 -19.41 -21.47
N GLU A 574 -1.19 -18.77 -21.21
CA GLU A 574 -1.78 -17.70 -22.02
C GLU A 574 -2.37 -16.65 -21.07
N ILE A 575 -2.16 -15.37 -21.39
CA ILE A 575 -2.89 -14.25 -20.78
C ILE A 575 -3.78 -13.57 -21.83
N LYS A 576 -4.76 -12.80 -21.37
CA LYS A 576 -5.55 -11.91 -22.22
C LYS A 576 -5.41 -10.47 -21.72
N LEU A 577 -5.23 -9.55 -22.66
CA LEU A 577 -5.26 -8.11 -22.44
C LEU A 577 -6.65 -7.61 -22.83
N ILE A 578 -7.45 -7.23 -21.85
CA ILE A 578 -8.85 -6.83 -22.00
C ILE A 578 -9.05 -5.35 -21.68
N ASP A 579 -10.16 -4.79 -22.14
CA ASP A 579 -10.48 -3.36 -22.04
C ASP A 579 -11.26 -2.99 -20.77
N LYS A 580 -11.68 -3.97 -19.96
CA LYS A 580 -12.43 -3.74 -18.71
C LYS A 580 -11.82 -4.50 -17.54
N PRO A 581 -11.75 -3.89 -16.34
CA PRO A 581 -11.34 -4.59 -15.15
C PRO A 581 -12.38 -5.63 -14.73
N ILE A 582 -11.96 -6.61 -13.94
CA ILE A 582 -12.82 -7.60 -13.31
C ILE A 582 -12.55 -7.56 -11.80
N LEU A 583 -13.36 -6.77 -11.09
CA LEU A 583 -13.47 -6.72 -9.63
C LEU A 583 -14.86 -7.27 -9.27
N LYS A 584 -14.97 -8.25 -8.37
CA LYS A 584 -16.21 -9.04 -8.15
C LYS A 584 -16.71 -9.11 -6.72
#